data_AF-A0A6I8T8M4-F1
#
_entry.id   AF-A0A6I8T8M4-F1
#
_cell.length_a   1.000
_cell.length_b   1.000
_cell.length_c   1.000
_cell.angle_alpha   90.00
_cell.angle_beta   90.00
_cell.angle_gamma   90.00
#
_symmetry.space_group_name_H-M   'P 1'
#
loop_
_entity.id
_entity.type
_entity.pdbx_description
1 polymer ?
#
loop_
_entity_poly.entity_id
_entity_poly.type
_entity_poly.pdbx_seq_one_letter_code
_entity_poly.pdbx_strand_id
1 'polypeptide(L)'
;MNKLILVAIVATVAIGTSQAFVPVFHRFRRSPSVRCCNDGFEDSINHEKVVAVRRTCAEELGLNEMSEEELLKNRENLVCLVECIAKKHELADETGDLLHEDLAKALKEHFSVAEWKAPLLDDFIKQCFDHAEEEHEKHPTEEGKCNPEGFDFSYCLWRHFTLACPEELQDDSERCEAIRGKLKSDEDVGFWNNDLDETK
;
A
#
# COMPACT_ATOMS: atom_id res chain seq x y z
N MET A 1 -63.90 14.78 -38.31
CA MET A 1 -64.73 14.52 -37.12
C MET A 1 -63.83 14.54 -35.90
N ASN A 2 -63.79 15.68 -35.21
CA ASN A 2 -63.10 15.90 -33.93
C ASN A 2 -64.02 15.49 -32.76
N LYS A 3 -63.46 14.91 -31.70
CA LYS A 3 -63.92 15.10 -30.31
C LYS A 3 -62.75 15.71 -29.55
N LEU A 4 -62.72 17.04 -29.43
CA LEU A 4 -63.05 17.82 -28.21
C LEU A 4 -62.30 17.34 -26.94
N ILE A 5 -61.30 18.10 -26.50
CA ILE A 5 -61.30 18.99 -25.29
C ILE A 5 -60.93 18.19 -24.01
N LEU A 6 -60.07 18.57 -23.06
CA LEU A 6 -59.12 19.67 -22.75
C LEU A 6 -58.64 19.35 -21.31
N VAL A 7 -57.50 19.90 -20.86
CA VAL A 7 -57.06 20.05 -19.43
C VAL A 7 -56.48 18.78 -18.76
N ALA A 8 -55.46 18.79 -17.89
CA ALA A 8 -54.27 19.60 -17.60
C ALA A 8 -53.49 18.86 -16.48
N ILE A 9 -52.16 18.99 -16.49
CA ILE A 9 -51.22 19.08 -15.35
C ILE A 9 -51.46 18.17 -14.13
N VAL A 10 -50.51 17.25 -13.89
CA VAL A 10 -49.84 17.15 -12.57
C VAL A 10 -48.36 16.86 -12.80
N ALA A 11 -47.52 17.87 -12.52
CA ALA A 11 -46.14 17.64 -12.16
C ALA A 11 -46.13 17.08 -10.73
N THR A 12 -45.67 15.85 -10.56
CA THR A 12 -45.23 15.35 -9.25
C THR A 12 -43.75 15.00 -9.35
N VAL A 13 -42.97 15.92 -8.79
CA VAL A 13 -41.61 15.70 -8.33
C VAL A 13 -41.66 14.52 -7.35
N ALA A 14 -41.33 13.33 -7.83
CA ALA A 14 -40.95 12.24 -6.96
C ALA A 14 -39.43 12.33 -6.77
N ILE A 15 -39.03 13.07 -5.75
CA ILE A 15 -37.74 12.88 -5.07
C ILE A 15 -37.81 11.47 -4.46
N GLY A 16 -37.56 10.48 -5.32
CA GLY A 16 -37.21 9.14 -4.90
C GLY A 16 -35.70 9.14 -4.80
N THR A 17 -35.17 9.34 -3.60
CA THR A 17 -33.78 9.02 -3.29
C THR A 17 -33.58 7.55 -3.59
N SER A 18 -33.12 7.24 -4.80
CA SER A 18 -32.43 6.00 -5.07
C SER A 18 -31.23 6.03 -4.14
N GLN A 19 -31.37 5.42 -2.97
CA GLN A 19 -30.22 4.94 -2.22
C GLN A 19 -29.50 4.05 -3.20
N ALA A 20 -28.47 4.61 -3.85
CA ALA A 20 -27.52 3.85 -4.60
C ALA A 20 -27.08 2.74 -3.66
N PHE A 21 -27.36 1.52 -4.05
CA PHE A 21 -26.84 0.33 -3.41
C PHE A 21 -25.33 0.45 -3.60
N VAL A 22 -24.64 1.09 -2.64
CA VAL A 22 -23.19 1.22 -2.66
C VAL A 22 -22.70 -0.20 -2.41
N PRO A 23 -22.14 -0.86 -3.43
CA PRO A 23 -21.68 -2.22 -3.25
C PRO A 23 -20.52 -2.17 -2.25
N VAL A 24 -20.48 -3.16 -1.36
CA VAL A 24 -19.47 -3.36 -0.31
C VAL A 24 -18.10 -3.60 -0.97
N PHE A 25 -17.49 -2.54 -1.48
CA PHE A 25 -16.15 -2.51 -2.07
C PHE A 25 -15.19 -1.58 -1.30
N HIS A 26 -15.47 -1.33 -0.02
CA HIS A 26 -14.62 -0.52 0.87
C HIS A 26 -13.90 -1.35 1.94
N ARG A 27 -13.39 -2.54 1.60
CA ARG A 27 -12.61 -3.34 2.56
C ARG A 27 -11.13 -3.51 2.23
N PHE A 28 -10.64 -2.94 1.13
CA PHE A 28 -9.22 -3.01 0.75
C PHE A 28 -8.69 -1.73 0.08
N ARG A 29 -9.22 -0.56 0.42
CA ARG A 29 -8.38 0.65 0.33
C ARG A 29 -7.35 0.45 1.44
N ARG A 30 -6.03 0.39 1.15
CA ARG A 30 -5.03 0.48 2.23
C ARG A 30 -5.51 1.60 3.15
N SER A 31 -5.73 1.29 4.42
CA SER A 31 -6.11 2.27 5.40
C SER A 31 -5.13 3.44 5.24
N PRO A 32 -5.59 4.69 5.33
CA PRO A 32 -4.73 5.86 5.45
C PRO A 32 -3.63 5.71 6.52
N SER A 33 -3.74 4.69 7.39
CA SER A 33 -2.85 4.40 8.51
C SER A 33 -1.34 4.42 8.21
N VAL A 34 -0.81 3.88 7.10
CA VAL A 34 0.66 3.84 6.93
C VAL A 34 1.24 4.99 6.10
N ARG A 35 0.36 5.81 5.49
CA ARG A 35 0.78 6.80 4.51
C ARG A 35 0.97 8.15 5.18
N CYS A 36 2.17 8.69 5.07
CA CYS A 36 2.51 10.01 5.59
C CYS A 36 2.95 11.00 4.51
N CYS A 37 2.72 10.65 3.25
CA CYS A 37 3.01 11.46 2.07
C CYS A 37 1.84 11.41 1.08
N ASN A 38 1.28 12.58 0.76
CA ASN A 38 0.14 12.78 -0.12
C ASN A 38 0.63 13.03 -1.56
N ASP A 39 1.24 12.01 -2.15
CA ASP A 39 1.91 12.07 -3.46
C ASP A 39 1.01 11.66 -4.65
N GLY A 40 -0.29 11.45 -4.41
CA GLY A 40 -1.26 11.04 -5.42
C GLY A 40 -1.12 9.59 -5.89
N PHE A 41 -0.26 8.79 -5.26
CA PHE A 41 -0.06 7.39 -5.64
C PHE A 41 -1.35 6.56 -5.52
N GLU A 42 -2.21 6.84 -4.54
CA GLU A 42 -3.49 6.18 -4.27
C GLU A 42 -4.48 6.25 -5.43
N ASP A 43 -4.43 7.34 -6.18
CA ASP A 43 -5.34 7.60 -7.29
C ASP A 43 -4.77 7.10 -8.63
N SER A 44 -3.57 6.49 -8.59
CA SER A 44 -2.92 5.94 -9.76
C SER A 44 -3.46 4.56 -10.12
N ILE A 45 -3.51 4.27 -11.42
CA ILE A 45 -3.80 2.92 -11.94
C ILE A 45 -2.80 1.86 -11.44
N ASN A 46 -1.59 2.31 -11.10
CA ASN A 46 -0.54 1.51 -10.52
C ASN A 46 -0.93 1.01 -9.13
N HIS A 47 -1.53 1.86 -8.30
CA HIS A 47 -2.06 1.45 -7.00
C HIS A 47 -3.21 0.46 -7.13
N GLU A 48 -4.13 0.66 -8.06
CA GLU A 48 -5.26 -0.27 -8.30
C GLU A 48 -4.78 -1.69 -8.62
N LYS A 49 -3.75 -1.81 -9.48
CA LYS A 49 -3.13 -3.10 -9.81
C LYS A 49 -2.53 -3.79 -8.59
N VAL A 50 -1.77 -3.05 -7.78
CA VAL A 50 -1.17 -3.59 -6.55
C VAL A 50 -2.22 -4.00 -5.53
N VAL A 51 -3.32 -3.25 -5.40
CA VAL A 51 -4.44 -3.60 -4.52
C VAL A 51 -5.13 -4.89 -4.97
N ALA A 52 -5.33 -5.07 -6.27
CA ALA A 52 -5.93 -6.29 -6.81
C ALA A 52 -5.08 -7.53 -6.50
N VAL A 53 -3.76 -7.46 -6.76
CA VAL A 53 -2.83 -8.58 -6.49
C VAL A 53 -2.69 -8.83 -4.99
N ARG A 54 -2.61 -7.77 -4.15
CA ARG A 54 -2.62 -7.89 -2.69
C ARG A 54 -3.85 -8.66 -2.20
N ARG A 55 -5.03 -8.40 -2.75
CA ARG A 55 -6.26 -9.11 -2.37
C ARG A 55 -6.16 -10.59 -2.69
N THR A 56 -5.74 -10.94 -3.90
CA THR A 56 -5.54 -12.34 -4.30
C THR A 56 -4.55 -13.04 -3.39
N CYS A 57 -3.41 -12.42 -3.07
CA CYS A 57 -2.44 -12.99 -2.14
C CYS A 57 -3.01 -13.16 -0.72
N ALA A 58 -3.78 -12.18 -0.23
CA ALA A 58 -4.41 -12.30 1.08
C ALA A 58 -5.41 -13.46 1.12
N GLU A 59 -6.16 -13.72 0.05
CA GLU A 59 -7.06 -14.88 -0.05
C GLU A 59 -6.28 -16.20 -0.08
N GLU A 60 -5.23 -16.31 -0.91
CA GLU A 60 -4.41 -17.52 -1.03
C GLU A 60 -3.68 -17.87 0.28
N LEU A 61 -3.29 -16.86 1.05
CA LEU A 61 -2.63 -17.02 2.35
C LEU A 61 -3.61 -17.16 3.53
N GLY A 62 -4.93 -17.10 3.30
CA GLY A 62 -5.93 -17.15 4.36
C GLY A 62 -5.96 -15.92 5.29
N LEU A 63 -5.45 -14.79 4.80
CA LEU A 63 -5.31 -13.51 5.50
C LEU A 63 -6.49 -12.56 5.23
N ASN A 64 -7.41 -12.90 4.32
CA ASN A 64 -8.49 -12.04 3.85
C ASN A 64 -9.55 -11.70 4.90
N GLU A 65 -9.66 -12.49 5.98
CA GLU A 65 -10.56 -12.23 7.11
C GLU A 65 -9.93 -11.33 8.18
N MET A 66 -8.60 -11.13 8.14
CA MET A 66 -7.91 -10.27 9.10
C MET A 66 -8.17 -8.80 8.80
N SER A 67 -8.33 -8.01 9.86
CA SER A 67 -8.26 -6.55 9.74
C SER A 67 -6.85 -6.10 9.36
N GLU A 68 -6.74 -4.91 8.79
CA GLU A 68 -5.44 -4.37 8.42
C GLU A 68 -4.54 -4.13 9.64
N GLU A 69 -5.12 -3.76 10.77
CA GLU A 69 -4.40 -3.64 12.04
C GLU A 69 -3.79 -4.98 12.49
N GLU A 70 -4.57 -6.07 12.42
CA GLU A 70 -4.08 -7.41 12.75
C GLU A 70 -2.98 -7.88 11.78
N LEU A 71 -3.09 -7.55 10.50
CA LEU A 71 -2.05 -7.85 9.51
C LEU A 71 -0.77 -7.09 9.80
N LEU A 72 -0.87 -5.80 10.09
CA LEU A 72 0.27 -4.93 10.36
C LEU A 72 1.02 -5.32 11.65
N LYS A 73 0.33 -5.89 12.63
CA LYS A 73 0.94 -6.39 13.88
C LYS A 73 1.69 -7.72 13.71
N ASN A 74 1.54 -8.41 12.58
CA ASN A 74 2.18 -9.70 12.35
C ASN A 74 3.19 -9.62 11.19
N ARG A 75 4.48 -9.56 11.53
CA ARG A 75 5.58 -9.51 10.56
C ARG A 75 5.60 -10.69 9.61
N GLU A 76 5.36 -11.91 10.10
CA GLU A 76 5.37 -13.11 9.26
C GLU A 76 4.28 -13.05 8.19
N ASN A 77 3.08 -12.58 8.54
CA ASN A 77 2.00 -12.39 7.57
C ASN A 77 2.36 -11.35 6.50
N LEU A 78 3.01 -10.24 6.90
CA LEU A 78 3.43 -9.22 5.94
C LEU A 78 4.56 -9.69 5.04
N VAL A 79 5.52 -10.45 5.58
CA VAL A 79 6.58 -11.09 4.79
C VAL A 79 5.98 -11.98 3.71
N CYS A 80 5.10 -12.92 4.10
CA CYS A 80 4.43 -13.81 3.15
C CYS A 80 3.57 -13.05 2.13
N LEU A 81 2.88 -11.99 2.56
CA LEU A 81 2.07 -11.19 1.67
C LEU A 81 2.93 -10.47 0.62
N VAL A 82 4.07 -9.90 1.01
CA VAL A 82 4.99 -9.22 0.09
C VAL A 82 5.65 -10.22 -0.86
N GLU A 83 6.13 -11.36 -0.39
CA GLU A 83 6.70 -12.40 -1.24
C GLU A 83 5.68 -12.88 -2.29
N CYS A 84 4.44 -13.17 -1.88
CA CYS A 84 3.38 -13.56 -2.82
C CYS A 84 3.14 -12.50 -3.90
N ILE A 85 3.10 -11.21 -3.52
CA ILE A 85 2.92 -10.11 -4.48
C ILE A 85 4.10 -10.06 -5.46
N ALA A 86 5.33 -10.17 -4.97
CA ALA A 86 6.53 -10.15 -5.79
C ALA A 86 6.55 -11.30 -6.80
N LYS A 87 6.27 -12.53 -6.34
CA LYS A 87 6.15 -13.73 -7.20
C LYS A 87 5.08 -13.58 -8.27
N LYS A 88 3.88 -13.10 -7.93
CA LYS A 88 2.79 -12.90 -8.91
C LYS A 88 3.09 -11.83 -9.96
N HIS A 89 4.00 -10.91 -9.66
CA HIS A 89 4.47 -9.91 -10.61
C HIS A 89 5.75 -10.33 -11.33
N GLU A 90 6.25 -11.56 -11.12
CA GLU A 90 7.51 -12.05 -11.68
C GLU A 90 8.69 -11.14 -11.28
N LEU A 91 8.67 -10.62 -10.04
CA LEU A 91 9.71 -9.77 -9.44
C LEU A 91 10.52 -10.52 -8.37
N ALA A 92 10.11 -11.73 -8.05
CA ALA A 92 10.83 -12.67 -7.22
C ALA A 92 10.73 -14.06 -7.86
N ASP A 93 11.74 -14.90 -7.64
CA ASP A 93 11.74 -16.27 -8.12
C ASP A 93 10.94 -17.22 -7.21
N GLU A 94 11.00 -18.53 -7.47
CA GLU A 94 10.27 -19.54 -6.71
C GLU A 94 10.72 -19.67 -5.25
N THR A 95 11.95 -19.28 -4.91
CA THR A 95 12.46 -19.24 -3.52
C THR A 95 12.13 -17.92 -2.83
N GLY A 96 11.52 -16.97 -3.54
CA GLY A 96 11.16 -15.66 -3.02
C GLY A 96 12.31 -14.67 -3.04
N ASP A 97 13.43 -15.02 -3.69
CA ASP A 97 14.56 -14.12 -3.86
C ASP A 97 14.22 -13.08 -4.92
N LEU A 98 14.61 -11.83 -4.68
CA LEU A 98 14.24 -10.71 -5.56
C LEU A 98 14.99 -10.77 -6.89
N LEU A 99 14.26 -10.51 -7.98
CA LEU A 99 14.84 -10.31 -9.31
C LEU A 99 15.23 -8.84 -9.47
N HIS A 100 16.45 -8.49 -9.04
CA HIS A 100 16.88 -7.09 -8.85
C HIS A 100 16.65 -6.19 -10.06
N GLU A 101 17.01 -6.64 -11.27
CA GLU A 101 16.88 -5.84 -12.49
C GLU A 101 15.41 -5.57 -12.85
N ASP A 102 14.57 -6.61 -12.80
CA ASP A 102 13.16 -6.53 -13.13
C ASP A 102 12.40 -5.70 -12.10
N LEU A 103 12.70 -5.90 -10.81
CA LEU A 103 12.15 -5.09 -9.72
C LEU A 103 12.55 -3.63 -9.85
N ALA A 104 13.83 -3.32 -10.08
CA ALA A 104 14.29 -1.94 -10.27
C ALA A 104 13.57 -1.25 -11.43
N LYS A 105 13.37 -1.95 -12.55
CA LYS A 105 12.62 -1.44 -13.69
C LYS A 105 11.15 -1.20 -13.33
N ALA A 106 10.49 -2.18 -12.70
CA ALA A 106 9.10 -2.07 -12.30
C ALA A 106 8.87 -0.90 -11.34
N LEU A 107 9.76 -0.70 -10.35
CA LEU A 107 9.68 0.42 -9.40
C LEU A 107 9.81 1.76 -10.10
N LYS A 108 10.70 1.89 -11.09
CA LYS A 108 10.83 3.11 -11.89
C LYS A 108 9.54 3.42 -12.64
N GLU A 109 8.95 2.43 -13.31
CA GLU A 109 7.67 2.60 -13.99
C GLU A 109 6.53 2.95 -13.00
N HIS A 110 6.59 2.39 -11.79
CA HIS A 110 5.54 2.53 -10.78
C HIS A 110 5.53 3.89 -10.08
N PHE A 111 6.71 4.35 -9.65
CA PHE A 111 6.88 5.54 -8.83
C PHE A 111 7.10 6.84 -9.62
N SER A 112 7.35 6.75 -10.93
CA SER A 112 7.46 7.93 -11.80
C SER A 112 6.16 8.75 -11.92
N VAL A 113 5.04 8.26 -11.37
CA VAL A 113 3.78 9.02 -11.29
C VAL A 113 3.93 10.28 -10.41
N ALA A 114 4.79 10.23 -9.39
CA ALA A 114 5.14 11.39 -8.58
C ALA A 114 6.49 11.96 -9.05
N GLU A 115 6.47 13.14 -9.68
CA GLU A 115 7.67 13.73 -10.31
C GLU A 115 8.85 13.90 -9.34
N TRP A 116 8.57 14.19 -8.06
CA TRP A 116 9.60 14.37 -7.04
C TRP A 116 10.32 13.07 -6.65
N LYS A 117 9.71 11.90 -6.88
CA LYS A 117 10.33 10.60 -6.59
C LYS A 117 11.31 10.17 -7.67
N ALA A 118 11.05 10.53 -8.91
CA ALA A 118 11.85 10.14 -10.07
C ALA A 118 13.38 10.33 -9.88
N PRO A 119 13.88 11.50 -9.45
CA PRO A 119 15.32 11.71 -9.27
C PRO A 119 15.93 10.94 -8.07
N LEU A 120 15.12 10.38 -7.17
CA LEU A 120 15.58 9.68 -5.96
C LEU A 120 15.61 8.15 -6.13
N LEU A 121 14.88 7.63 -7.13
CA LEU A 121 14.64 6.19 -7.27
C LEU A 121 15.90 5.35 -7.41
N ASP A 122 16.83 5.75 -8.27
CA ASP A 122 18.04 4.95 -8.53
C ASP A 122 18.88 4.76 -7.25
N ASP A 123 19.02 5.83 -6.47
CA ASP A 123 19.79 5.83 -5.23
C ASP A 123 19.07 5.01 -4.13
N PHE A 124 17.77 5.22 -3.95
CA PHE A 124 16.99 4.50 -2.94
C PHE A 124 16.85 3.00 -3.26
N ILE A 125 16.64 2.64 -4.53
CA ILE A 125 16.58 1.24 -4.96
C ILE A 125 17.90 0.56 -4.63
N LYS A 126 19.03 1.19 -4.97
CA LYS A 126 20.35 0.64 -4.67
C LYS A 126 20.54 0.43 -3.16
N GLN A 127 20.30 1.47 -2.35
CA GLN A 127 20.46 1.38 -0.89
C GLN A 127 19.58 0.30 -0.27
N CYS A 128 18.36 0.11 -0.79
CA CYS A 128 17.45 -0.90 -0.27
C CYS A 128 17.78 -2.32 -0.70
N PHE A 129 18.39 -2.53 -1.87
CA PHE A 129 18.97 -3.83 -2.20
C PHE A 129 20.16 -4.15 -1.31
N ASP A 130 21.10 -3.20 -1.15
CA ASP A 130 22.26 -3.40 -0.26
C ASP A 130 21.80 -3.76 1.17
N HIS A 131 20.75 -3.07 1.67
CA HIS A 131 20.17 -3.35 2.99
C HIS A 131 19.50 -4.72 3.08
N ALA A 132 18.67 -5.08 2.09
CA ALA A 132 17.96 -6.36 2.10
C ALA A 132 18.92 -7.54 2.01
N GLU A 133 19.98 -7.43 1.20
CA GLU A 133 21.05 -8.43 1.11
C GLU A 133 21.79 -8.57 2.45
N GLU A 134 22.17 -7.45 3.08
CA GLU A 134 22.82 -7.46 4.39
C GLU A 134 21.94 -8.12 5.48
N GLU A 135 20.65 -7.81 5.50
CA GLU A 135 19.71 -8.43 6.44
C GLU A 135 19.48 -9.91 6.16
N HIS A 136 19.40 -10.31 4.88
CA HIS A 136 19.28 -11.72 4.50
C HIS A 136 20.53 -12.53 4.88
N GLU A 137 21.74 -11.96 4.75
CA GLU A 137 22.98 -12.60 5.19
C GLU A 137 23.02 -12.85 6.71
N LYS A 138 22.49 -11.92 7.51
CA LYS A 138 22.40 -12.05 8.98
C LYS A 138 21.26 -12.98 9.41
N HIS A 139 20.17 -12.97 8.65
CA HIS A 139 18.91 -13.62 8.98
C HIS A 139 18.38 -14.41 7.78
N PRO A 140 19.06 -15.51 7.40
CA PRO A 140 18.69 -16.29 6.23
C PRO A 140 17.31 -16.88 6.38
N THR A 141 16.61 -17.04 5.25
CA THR A 141 15.27 -17.63 5.21
C THR A 141 15.26 -19.02 5.84
N GLU A 142 14.38 -19.21 6.82
CA GLU A 142 14.18 -20.52 7.44
C GLU A 142 13.36 -21.43 6.51
N GLU A 143 13.70 -22.73 6.49
CA GLU A 143 12.99 -23.70 5.66
C GLU A 143 11.48 -23.74 6.00
N GLY A 144 10.64 -23.66 4.96
CA GLY A 144 9.18 -23.66 5.11
C GLY A 144 8.57 -22.32 5.52
N LYS A 145 9.38 -21.27 5.70
CA LYS A 145 8.91 -19.89 5.89
C LYS A 145 9.05 -19.09 4.61
N CYS A 146 8.33 -17.97 4.58
CA CYS A 146 8.44 -16.98 3.52
C CYS A 146 9.78 -16.21 3.62
N ASN A 147 10.34 -15.85 2.47
CA ASN A 147 11.58 -15.10 2.32
C ASN A 147 11.38 -13.63 2.74
N PRO A 148 12.13 -13.12 3.74
CA PRO A 148 11.98 -11.77 4.24
C PRO A 148 12.56 -10.69 3.32
N GLU A 149 13.40 -11.04 2.34
CA GLU A 149 14.14 -10.08 1.50
C GLU A 149 13.21 -9.04 0.85
N GLY A 150 12.12 -9.50 0.22
CA GLY A 150 11.14 -8.61 -0.41
C GLY A 150 10.48 -7.65 0.58
N PHE A 151 10.22 -8.12 1.80
CA PHE A 151 9.65 -7.30 2.86
C PHE A 151 10.64 -6.21 3.29
N ASP A 152 11.87 -6.60 3.61
CA ASP A 152 12.91 -5.69 4.12
C ASP A 152 13.27 -4.63 3.06
N PHE A 153 13.37 -5.03 1.78
CA PHE A 153 13.49 -4.10 0.66
C PHE A 153 12.33 -3.10 0.60
N SER A 154 11.09 -3.59 0.67
CA SER A 154 9.89 -2.74 0.55
C SER A 154 9.76 -1.75 1.72
N TYR A 155 10.12 -2.17 2.92
CA TYR A 155 10.12 -1.36 4.13
C TYR A 155 11.21 -0.28 4.06
N CYS A 156 12.42 -0.64 3.64
CA CYS A 156 13.49 0.32 3.38
C CYS A 156 13.04 1.40 2.39
N LEU A 157 12.43 1.00 1.27
CA LEU A 157 12.00 1.94 0.24
C LEU A 157 10.91 2.88 0.76
N TRP A 158 9.95 2.36 1.51
CA TRP A 158 8.93 3.15 2.20
C TRP A 158 9.54 4.15 3.19
N ARG A 159 10.55 3.74 3.98
CA ARG A 159 11.27 4.62 4.91
C ARG A 159 11.93 5.78 4.17
N HIS A 160 12.69 5.48 3.11
CA HIS A 160 13.36 6.53 2.32
C HIS A 160 12.37 7.53 1.73
N PHE A 161 11.27 7.06 1.11
CA PHE A 161 10.26 7.97 0.56
C PHE A 161 9.48 8.75 1.63
N THR A 162 9.22 8.13 2.79
CA THR A 162 8.56 8.83 3.91
C THR A 162 9.42 9.97 4.43
N LEU A 163 10.73 9.77 4.52
CA LEU A 163 11.68 10.79 4.99
C LEU A 163 11.99 11.86 3.95
N ALA A 164 11.92 11.52 2.66
CA ALA A 164 12.17 12.43 1.55
C ALA A 164 10.93 13.18 1.04
N CYS A 165 9.74 12.87 1.58
CA CYS A 165 8.49 13.51 1.17
C CYS A 165 8.58 15.05 1.29
N PRO A 166 8.32 15.82 0.22
CA PRO A 166 8.30 17.28 0.27
C PRO A 166 7.36 17.81 1.35
N GLU A 167 7.73 18.90 2.05
CA GLU A 167 6.96 19.44 3.18
C GLU A 167 5.51 19.75 2.80
N GLU A 168 5.29 20.25 1.60
CA GLU A 168 3.96 20.58 1.06
C GLU A 168 3.07 19.35 0.77
N LEU A 169 3.67 18.15 0.71
CA LEU A 169 2.97 16.88 0.50
C LEU A 169 2.89 16.04 1.78
N GLN A 170 3.53 16.47 2.87
CA GLN A 170 3.50 15.71 4.12
C GLN A 170 2.12 15.76 4.78
N ASP A 171 1.68 14.62 5.31
CA ASP A 171 0.57 14.58 6.27
C ASP A 171 1.09 15.09 7.63
N ASP A 172 0.48 16.16 8.14
CA ASP A 172 0.86 16.88 9.38
C ASP A 172 0.15 16.35 10.64
N SER A 173 -0.54 15.21 10.56
CA SER A 173 -1.11 14.56 11.74
C SER A 173 -0.03 14.15 12.75
N GLU A 174 -0.37 14.21 14.05
CA GLU A 174 0.51 13.78 15.16
C GLU A 174 1.10 12.38 14.93
N ARG A 175 0.30 11.48 14.34
CA ARG A 175 0.72 10.13 13.94
C ARG A 175 1.87 10.15 12.94
N CYS A 176 1.73 10.91 11.86
CA CYS A 176 2.71 10.95 10.79
C CYS A 176 3.97 11.72 11.18
N GLU A 177 3.85 12.72 12.07
CA GLU A 177 5.00 13.32 12.73
C GLU A 177 5.74 12.31 13.60
N ALA A 178 5.04 11.51 14.41
CA ALA A 178 5.64 10.46 15.23
C ALA A 178 6.35 9.39 14.38
N ILE A 179 5.74 8.94 13.29
CA ILE A 179 6.35 8.00 12.33
C ILE A 179 7.64 8.60 11.76
N ARG A 180 7.60 9.83 11.21
CA ARG A 180 8.80 10.49 10.67
C ARG A 180 9.87 10.70 11.75
N GLY A 181 9.47 11.01 12.99
CA GLY A 181 10.36 11.13 14.13
C GLY A 181 11.13 9.84 14.42
N LYS A 182 10.40 8.72 14.58
CA LYS A 182 11.00 7.40 14.82
C LYS A 182 11.95 6.99 13.69
N LEU A 183 11.51 7.13 12.43
CA LEU A 183 12.32 6.80 11.27
C LEU A 183 13.65 7.59 11.20
N LYS A 184 13.65 8.88 11.57
CA LYS A 184 14.87 9.71 11.59
C LYS A 184 15.88 9.25 12.64
N SER A 185 15.40 8.70 13.76
CA SER A 185 16.24 8.17 14.84
C SER A 185 16.63 6.70 14.64
N ASP A 186 16.22 6.10 13.52
CA ASP A 186 16.36 4.65 13.26
C ASP A 186 15.67 3.79 14.33
N GLU A 187 14.63 4.35 14.95
CA GLU A 187 13.77 3.63 15.87
C GLU A 187 12.73 2.83 15.07
N ASP A 188 12.38 1.65 15.59
CA ASP A 188 11.31 0.85 15.01
C ASP A 188 10.00 1.64 15.04
N VAL A 189 9.44 1.89 13.85
CA VAL A 189 8.07 2.34 13.76
C VAL A 189 7.21 1.15 14.13
N GLY A 190 6.72 1.16 15.37
CA GLY A 190 5.87 0.16 15.99
C GLY A 190 4.53 -0.14 15.28
N PHE A 191 4.47 -0.13 13.95
CA PHE A 191 3.53 -0.96 13.21
C PHE A 191 3.44 -2.39 13.79
N TRP A 192 4.58 -2.89 14.29
CA TRP A 192 4.76 -4.20 14.92
C TRP A 192 4.46 -4.25 16.42
N ASN A 193 4.55 -3.11 17.09
CA ASN A 193 4.49 -3.00 18.54
C ASN A 193 3.50 -1.88 18.86
N ASN A 194 2.22 -2.26 19.11
CA ASN A 194 1.04 -1.60 19.70
C ASN A 194 1.03 -0.09 20.10
N ASP A 195 1.96 0.75 19.69
CA ASP A 195 2.32 2.01 20.37
C ASP A 195 1.80 3.25 19.64
N LEU A 196 1.07 3.09 18.53
CA LEU A 196 0.55 4.23 17.75
C LEU A 196 -0.92 4.57 18.07
N ASP A 197 -1.58 3.80 18.94
CA ASP A 197 -2.99 4.01 19.30
C ASP A 197 -3.22 4.44 20.77
N GLU A 198 -2.18 4.68 21.58
CA GLU A 198 -2.34 5.13 22.98
C GLU A 198 -2.39 6.66 23.21
N THR A 199 -2.55 7.47 22.16
CA THR A 199 -2.77 8.92 22.33
C THR A 199 -4.06 9.42 21.69
N LYS A 200 -5.20 8.97 22.22
CA LYS A 200 -6.23 9.79 22.94
C LYS A 200 -7.58 9.07 22.99
#